data_AF-S0ENZ2-F1
#
_entry.id   AF-S0ENZ2-F1
#
_cell.length_a   1.000
_cell.length_b   1.000
_cell.length_c   1.000
_cell.angle_alpha   90.00
_cell.angle_beta   90.00
_cell.angle_gamma   90.00
#
_symmetry.space_group_name_H-M   'P 1'
#
loop_
_entity.id
_entity.type
_entity.pdbx_description
1 polymer ?
#
loop_
_entity_poly.entity_id
_entity_poly.type
_entity_poly.pdbx_seq_one_letter_code
_entity_poly.pdbx_strand_id
1 'polypeptide(L)'
;MDCFSKLPPELRIRIFSQFSSTTTIFRLMQASPAMFSQYRVSKATIRRHYVVNLLTGDRHEDLLQDALGLLYLGPADNRPDNHVMKYIIREWNSKALPNPFEEKHQGTIAKLYRLFSSISMFVEDYISKATSSNPPQAYLCHPQIANPNRGLYYKEHSFSPRHVTLDELTSSERHFILWAFLKYEMCCKVQGSKAAPLMEDNEYSAIAKKAIH
;
A
#
# COMPACT_ATOMS: atom_id res chain seq x y z
N MET A 1 -12.45 -9.25 -28.79
CA MET A 1 -11.07 -9.70 -29.11
C MET A 1 -10.12 -9.05 -28.11
N ASP A 2 -9.34 -9.82 -27.38
CA ASP A 2 -8.38 -9.30 -26.40
C ASP A 2 -7.09 -8.85 -27.11
N CYS A 3 -6.82 -7.54 -27.14
CA CYS A 3 -5.66 -6.98 -27.84
C CYS A 3 -4.32 -7.41 -27.22
N PHE A 4 -4.28 -7.70 -25.91
CA PHE A 4 -3.06 -8.11 -25.22
C PHE A 4 -2.64 -9.55 -25.55
N SER A 5 -3.54 -10.36 -26.12
CA SER A 5 -3.22 -11.73 -26.56
C SER A 5 -2.14 -11.77 -27.65
N LYS A 6 -2.04 -10.72 -28.46
CA LYS A 6 -1.02 -10.59 -29.53
C LYS A 6 0.35 -10.15 -28.99
N LEU A 7 0.39 -9.61 -27.77
CA LEU A 7 1.64 -9.16 -27.18
C LEU A 7 2.42 -10.35 -26.60
N PRO A 8 3.75 -10.39 -26.76
CA PRO A 8 4.59 -11.36 -26.08
C PRO A 8 4.53 -11.17 -24.55
N PRO A 9 4.72 -12.25 -23.76
CA PRO A 9 4.63 -12.23 -22.30
C PRO A 9 5.49 -11.13 -21.64
N GLU A 10 6.67 -10.86 -22.18
CA GLU A 10 7.63 -9.88 -21.65
C GLU A 10 7.05 -8.46 -21.69
N LEU A 11 6.36 -8.12 -22.78
CA LEU A 11 5.70 -6.81 -22.91
C LEU A 11 4.50 -6.70 -21.96
N ARG A 12 3.76 -7.78 -21.74
CA ARG A 12 2.65 -7.78 -20.76
C ARG A 12 3.16 -7.56 -19.33
N ILE A 13 4.27 -8.20 -18.95
CA ILE A 13 4.92 -7.95 -17.66
C ILE A 13 5.40 -6.50 -17.56
N ARG A 14 6.01 -5.97 -18.61
CA ARG A 14 6.47 -4.58 -18.66
C ARG A 14 5.33 -3.56 -18.56
N ILE A 15 4.15 -3.87 -19.10
CA ILE A 15 2.94 -3.06 -18.91
C ILE A 15 2.54 -3.04 -17.43
N PHE A 16 2.49 -4.20 -16.76
CA PHE A 16 2.22 -4.25 -15.33
C PHE A 16 3.26 -3.46 -14.51
N SER A 17 4.52 -3.47 -14.93
CA SER A 17 5.59 -2.73 -14.27
C SER A 17 5.55 -1.22 -14.49
N GLN A 18 4.58 -0.67 -15.23
CA GLN A 18 4.40 0.79 -15.32
C GLN A 18 3.41 1.31 -14.28
N PHE A 19 2.54 0.46 -13.75
CA PHE A 19 1.48 0.90 -12.84
C PHE A 19 1.97 0.93 -11.38
N SER A 20 1.59 2.00 -10.71
CA SER A 20 1.70 2.24 -9.27
C SER A 20 0.34 2.03 -8.57
N SER A 21 -0.77 2.11 -9.31
CA SER A 21 -2.11 1.86 -8.78
C SER A 21 -2.47 0.38 -8.72
N THR A 22 -2.91 -0.08 -7.54
CA THR A 22 -3.54 -1.41 -7.41
C THR A 22 -4.85 -1.49 -8.18
N THR A 23 -5.63 -0.40 -8.19
CA THR A 23 -6.92 -0.33 -8.90
C THR A 23 -6.72 -0.45 -10.41
N THR A 24 -5.73 0.23 -10.99
CA THR A 24 -5.40 0.11 -12.43
C THR A 24 -5.02 -1.31 -12.80
N ILE A 25 -4.14 -1.95 -12.03
CA ILE A 25 -3.74 -3.35 -12.25
C ILE A 25 -4.96 -4.28 -12.21
N PHE A 26 -5.85 -4.09 -11.23
CA PHE A 26 -7.06 -4.90 -11.10
C PHE A 26 -8.03 -4.70 -12.27
N ARG A 27 -8.26 -3.45 -12.70
CA ARG A 27 -9.09 -3.14 -13.87
C ARG A 27 -8.53 -3.76 -15.15
N LEU A 28 -7.22 -3.71 -15.34
CA LEU A 28 -6.56 -4.34 -16.50
C LEU A 28 -6.77 -5.85 -16.53
N MET A 29 -6.65 -6.50 -15.37
CA MET A 29 -6.92 -7.92 -15.22
C MET A 29 -8.39 -8.28 -15.48
N GLN A 30 -9.35 -7.42 -15.08
CA GLN A 30 -10.77 -7.62 -15.35
C GLN A 30 -11.11 -7.43 -16.84
N ALA A 31 -10.47 -6.46 -17.49
CA ALA A 31 -10.73 -6.13 -18.90
C ALA A 31 -10.08 -7.10 -19.90
N SER A 32 -9.00 -7.78 -19.50
CA SER A 32 -8.23 -8.66 -20.39
C SER A 32 -7.93 -10.02 -19.76
N PRO A 33 -8.53 -11.11 -20.27
CA PRO A 33 -8.18 -12.48 -19.89
C PRO A 33 -6.70 -12.82 -20.09
N ALA A 34 -6.05 -12.29 -21.14
CA ALA A 34 -4.63 -12.52 -21.39
C ALA A 34 -3.76 -11.87 -20.32
N MET A 35 -4.09 -10.66 -19.87
CA MET A 35 -3.40 -9.98 -18.77
C MET A 35 -3.65 -10.67 -17.43
N PHE A 36 -4.87 -11.16 -17.18
CA PHE A 36 -5.17 -11.96 -15.99
C PHE A 36 -4.33 -13.25 -15.95
N SER A 37 -4.26 -13.98 -17.07
CA SER A 37 -3.43 -15.19 -17.20
C SER A 37 -1.96 -14.88 -16.96
N GLN A 38 -1.44 -13.80 -17.58
CA GLN A 38 -0.05 -13.36 -17.37
C GLN A 38 0.22 -13.03 -15.90
N TYR A 39 -0.70 -12.32 -15.24
CA TYR A 39 -0.54 -11.96 -13.83
C TYR A 39 -0.42 -13.21 -12.95
N ARG A 40 -1.19 -14.26 -13.24
CA ARG A 40 -1.10 -15.54 -12.51
C ARG A 40 0.25 -16.21 -12.67
N VAL A 41 0.79 -16.24 -13.90
CA VAL A 41 2.07 -16.89 -14.22
C VAL A 41 3.25 -16.11 -13.65
N SER A 42 3.26 -14.78 -13.78
CA SER A 42 4.40 -13.92 -13.43
C SER A 42 4.19 -13.14 -12.13
N LYS A 43 3.40 -13.69 -11.21
CA LYS A 43 2.94 -13.02 -9.98
C LYS A 43 4.07 -12.46 -9.13
N ALA A 44 5.13 -13.24 -8.89
CA ALA A 44 6.27 -12.81 -8.08
C ALA A 44 6.98 -11.61 -8.71
N THR A 45 7.25 -11.68 -10.02
CA THR A 45 7.90 -10.62 -10.79
C THR A 45 7.06 -9.35 -10.81
N ILE A 46 5.75 -9.45 -11.05
CA ILE A 46 4.86 -8.29 -11.11
C ILE A 46 4.77 -7.62 -9.73
N ARG A 47 4.64 -8.40 -8.66
CA ARG A 47 4.62 -7.86 -7.28
C ARG A 47 5.91 -7.15 -6.92
N ARG A 48 7.06 -7.72 -7.29
CA ARG A 48 8.36 -7.08 -7.08
C ARG A 48 8.42 -5.73 -7.79
N HIS A 49 8.07 -5.67 -9.07
CA HIS A 49 8.06 -4.40 -9.81
C HIS A 49 7.09 -3.38 -9.23
N TYR A 50 5.90 -3.83 -8.81
CA TYR A 50 4.91 -2.96 -8.16
C TYR A 50 5.49 -2.27 -6.92
N VAL A 51 6.10 -3.03 -6.00
CA VAL A 51 6.68 -2.45 -4.79
C VAL A 51 7.85 -1.53 -5.13
N VAL A 52 8.72 -1.91 -6.07
CA VAL A 52 9.84 -1.05 -6.52
C VAL A 52 9.34 0.27 -7.11
N ASN A 53 8.28 0.25 -7.92
CA ASN A 53 7.67 1.46 -8.47
C ASN A 53 7.12 2.39 -7.39
N LEU A 54 6.48 1.85 -6.36
CA LEU A 54 5.97 2.65 -5.25
C LEU A 54 7.08 3.30 -4.43
N LEU A 55 8.21 2.62 -4.30
CA LEU A 55 9.41 3.14 -3.63
C LEU A 55 10.23 4.08 -4.52
N THR A 56 9.82 4.30 -5.78
CA THR A 56 10.48 5.27 -6.65
C THR A 56 10.28 6.68 -6.08
N GLY A 57 11.35 7.26 -5.56
CA GLY A 57 11.31 8.55 -4.85
C GLY A 57 11.64 8.46 -3.35
N ASP A 58 11.73 7.25 -2.79
CA ASP A 58 12.13 7.01 -1.39
C ASP A 58 13.65 7.14 -1.20
N ARG A 59 14.15 8.38 -1.23
CA ARG A 59 15.60 8.68 -1.24
C ARG A 59 16.36 8.25 0.01
N HIS A 60 15.67 8.12 1.14
CA HIS A 60 16.27 7.83 2.44
C HIS A 60 15.75 6.52 3.04
N GLU A 61 15.11 5.68 2.22
CA GLU A 61 14.49 4.42 2.61
C GLU A 61 13.48 4.56 3.76
N ASP A 62 12.89 5.74 3.93
CA ASP A 62 11.95 6.00 5.02
C ASP A 62 10.69 5.16 4.83
N LEU A 63 10.15 5.13 3.61
CA LEU A 63 8.94 4.40 3.30
C LEU A 63 9.16 2.88 3.38
N LEU A 64 10.28 2.39 2.85
CA LEU A 64 10.62 0.97 2.91
C LEU A 64 10.86 0.50 4.35
N GLN A 65 11.70 1.19 5.11
CA GLN A 65 12.06 0.80 6.48
C GLN A 65 10.83 0.86 7.38
N ASP A 66 10.00 1.87 7.25
CA ASP A 66 8.73 1.95 7.98
C ASP A 66 7.79 0.80 7.59
N ALA A 67 7.67 0.47 6.30
CA ALA A 67 6.80 -0.62 5.88
C ALA A 67 7.30 -1.98 6.42
N LEU A 68 8.61 -2.19 6.46
CA LEU A 68 9.22 -3.39 7.05
C LEU A 68 9.01 -3.43 8.56
N GLY A 69 9.19 -2.31 9.27
CA GLY A 69 8.92 -2.21 10.71
C GLY A 69 7.47 -2.60 11.04
N LEU A 70 6.51 -2.05 10.29
CA LEU A 70 5.09 -2.38 10.44
C LEU A 70 4.80 -3.87 10.17
N LEU A 71 5.48 -4.48 9.20
CA LEU A 71 5.31 -5.90 8.87
C LEU A 71 5.92 -6.82 9.92
N TYR A 72 7.11 -6.50 10.42
CA TYR A 72 7.83 -7.35 11.39
C TYR A 72 7.25 -7.27 12.79
N LEU A 73 6.70 -6.13 13.19
CA LEU A 73 5.99 -6.00 14.48
C LEU A 73 4.68 -6.81 14.50
N GLY A 74 4.11 -7.11 13.34
CA GLY A 74 2.93 -7.96 13.20
C GLY A 74 1.64 -7.35 13.79
N PRO A 75 0.50 -8.04 13.67
CA PRO A 75 -0.73 -7.69 14.39
C PRO A 75 -0.57 -8.00 15.88
N ALA A 76 -1.38 -7.36 16.74
CA ALA A 76 -1.30 -7.51 18.19
C ALA A 76 -1.36 -8.98 18.66
N ASP A 77 -2.11 -9.83 17.96
CA ASP A 77 -2.33 -11.24 18.32
C ASP A 77 -1.16 -12.18 17.94
N ASN A 78 -0.25 -11.74 17.06
CA ASN A 78 0.91 -12.52 16.61
C ASN A 78 2.21 -11.73 16.83
N ARG A 79 2.29 -10.99 17.94
CA ARG A 79 3.49 -10.22 18.25
C ARG A 79 4.68 -11.15 18.52
N PRO A 80 5.87 -10.80 18.01
CA PRO A 80 7.08 -11.52 18.37
C PRO A 80 7.40 -11.33 19.86
N ASP A 81 8.20 -12.24 20.42
CA ASP A 81 8.68 -12.14 21.79
C ASP A 81 9.38 -10.79 22.04
N ASN A 82 9.32 -10.30 23.28
CA ASN A 82 9.86 -8.99 23.67
C ASN A 82 11.31 -8.77 23.21
N HIS A 83 12.17 -9.78 23.28
CA HIS A 83 13.57 -9.67 22.83
C HIS A 83 13.70 -9.45 21.32
N VAL A 84 12.89 -10.17 20.53
CA VAL A 84 12.84 -10.04 19.08
C VAL A 84 12.24 -8.68 18.69
N MET A 85 11.22 -8.22 19.43
CA MET A 85 10.64 -6.91 19.24
C MET A 85 11.66 -5.78 19.49
N LYS A 86 12.44 -5.84 20.56
CA LYS A 86 13.51 -4.87 20.83
C LYS A 86 14.56 -4.84 19.74
N TYR A 87 14.95 -6.01 19.22
CA TYR A 87 15.86 -6.11 18.08
C TYR A 87 15.26 -5.42 16.83
N ILE A 88 14.02 -5.75 16.47
CA ILE A 88 13.33 -5.13 15.32
C ILE A 88 13.26 -3.61 15.46
N ILE A 89 12.87 -3.10 16.63
CA ILE A 89 12.77 -1.66 16.88
C ILE A 89 14.15 -0.99 16.76
N ARG A 90 15.20 -1.62 17.29
CA ARG A 90 16.56 -1.08 17.21
C ARG A 90 17.02 -0.97 15.75
N GLU A 91 16.91 -2.06 15.00
CA GLU A 91 17.33 -2.10 13.60
C GLU A 91 16.46 -1.19 12.73
N TRP A 92 15.17 -1.07 13.03
CA TRP A 92 14.28 -0.13 12.37
C TRP A 92 14.65 1.33 12.64
N ASN A 93 15.04 1.67 13.88
CA ASN A 93 15.49 3.01 14.24
C ASN A 93 16.80 3.38 13.54
N SER A 94 17.69 2.42 13.32
CA SER A 94 18.92 2.60 12.56
C SER A 94 18.75 2.43 11.05
N LYS A 95 17.51 2.25 10.55
CA LYS A 95 17.22 1.97 9.12
C LYS A 95 18.02 0.79 8.56
N ALA A 96 18.27 -0.21 9.39
CA ALA A 96 19.10 -1.37 9.10
C ALA A 96 18.29 -2.65 8.93
N LEU A 97 16.95 -2.56 8.76
CA LEU A 97 16.16 -3.76 8.48
C LEU A 97 16.58 -4.34 7.12
N PRO A 98 16.67 -5.69 7.00
CA PRO A 98 17.15 -6.34 5.80
C PRO A 98 16.36 -5.95 4.54
N ASN A 99 17.07 -5.58 3.48
CA ASN A 99 16.46 -5.21 2.21
C ASN A 99 15.97 -6.47 1.47
N PRO A 100 14.65 -6.68 1.32
CA PRO A 100 14.11 -7.90 0.72
C PRO A 100 14.39 -8.00 -0.79
N PHE A 101 14.79 -6.90 -1.43
CA PHE A 101 15.11 -6.89 -2.86
C PHE A 101 16.49 -7.47 -3.16
N GLU A 102 17.46 -7.26 -2.27
CA GLU A 102 18.84 -7.77 -2.41
C GLU A 102 18.90 -9.25 -2.07
N GLU A 103 18.31 -9.64 -0.94
CA GLU A 103 18.32 -11.02 -0.44
C GLU A 103 17.30 -11.94 -1.13
N LYS A 104 16.56 -11.43 -2.13
CA LYS A 104 15.53 -12.16 -2.90
C LYS A 104 14.45 -12.84 -2.05
N HIS A 105 14.12 -12.28 -0.88
CA HIS A 105 13.06 -12.78 0.02
C HIS A 105 11.66 -12.60 -0.57
N GLN A 106 11.25 -13.51 -1.46
CA GLN A 106 9.95 -13.46 -2.15
C GLN A 106 8.76 -13.42 -1.18
N GLY A 107 8.88 -14.05 0.00
CA GLY A 107 7.86 -14.01 1.04
C GLY A 107 7.62 -12.61 1.60
N THR A 108 8.70 -11.87 1.89
CA THR A 108 8.64 -10.49 2.39
C THR A 108 8.11 -9.54 1.31
N ILE A 109 8.56 -9.69 0.06
CA ILE A 109 8.02 -8.92 -1.07
C ILE A 109 6.52 -9.15 -1.24
N ALA A 110 6.03 -10.39 -1.07
CA ALA A 110 4.60 -10.68 -1.14
C ALA A 110 3.81 -10.03 0.00
N LYS A 111 4.39 -9.91 1.20
CA LYS A 111 3.77 -9.19 2.35
C LYS A 111 3.76 -7.68 2.10
N LEU A 112 4.87 -7.10 1.63
CA LEU A 112 4.96 -5.70 1.23
C LEU A 112 3.95 -5.36 0.14
N TYR A 113 3.84 -6.20 -0.89
CA TYR A 113 2.84 -6.03 -1.94
C TYR A 113 1.43 -5.95 -1.35
N ARG A 114 1.05 -6.86 -0.44
CA ARG A 114 -0.28 -6.83 0.19
C ARG A 114 -0.49 -5.55 1.01
N LEU A 115 0.51 -5.16 1.81
CA LEU A 115 0.44 -3.94 2.62
C LEU A 115 0.25 -2.70 1.74
N PHE A 116 1.14 -2.51 0.76
CA PHE A 116 1.08 -1.37 -0.14
C PHE A 116 -0.15 -1.38 -1.03
N SER A 117 -0.63 -2.54 -1.48
CA SER A 117 -1.90 -2.62 -2.20
C SER A 117 -3.06 -2.14 -1.34
N SER A 118 -3.14 -2.56 -0.08
CA SER A 118 -4.17 -2.09 0.85
C SER A 118 -4.08 -0.59 1.09
N ILE A 119 -2.89 -0.08 1.42
CA ILE A 119 -2.68 1.37 1.63
C ILE A 119 -3.03 2.16 0.37
N SER A 120 -2.57 1.71 -0.80
CA SER A 120 -2.84 2.39 -2.08
C SER A 120 -4.34 2.53 -2.35
N MET A 121 -5.13 1.49 -2.05
CA MET A 121 -6.58 1.54 -2.22
C MET A 121 -7.24 2.58 -1.30
N PHE A 122 -6.78 2.73 -0.05
CA PHE A 122 -7.27 3.77 0.86
C PHE A 122 -6.82 5.17 0.46
N VAL A 123 -5.59 5.31 -0.02
CA VAL A 123 -5.05 6.58 -0.53
C VAL A 123 -5.85 7.05 -1.74
N GLU A 124 -6.09 6.18 -2.73
CA GLU A 124 -6.86 6.54 -3.91
C GLU A 124 -8.29 6.95 -3.57
N ASP A 125 -8.95 6.24 -2.65
CA ASP A 125 -10.28 6.62 -2.16
C ASP A 125 -10.27 8.00 -1.49
N TYR A 126 -9.28 8.25 -0.61
CA TYR A 126 -9.13 9.53 0.07
C TYR A 126 -8.93 10.68 -0.92
N ILE A 127 -7.98 10.55 -1.86
CA ILE A 127 -7.70 11.60 -2.85
C ILE A 127 -8.94 11.85 -3.70
N SER A 128 -9.58 10.79 -4.21
CA SER A 128 -10.79 10.90 -5.04
C SER A 128 -11.91 11.66 -4.34
N LYS A 129 -12.09 11.43 -3.03
CA LYS A 129 -13.09 12.13 -2.20
C LYS A 129 -12.69 13.56 -1.90
N ALA A 130 -11.43 13.79 -1.56
CA ALA A 130 -10.89 15.10 -1.22
C ALA A 130 -10.90 16.06 -2.42
N THR A 131 -10.72 15.54 -3.64
CA THR A 131 -10.72 16.34 -4.89
C THR A 131 -12.07 16.36 -5.60
N SER A 132 -13.12 15.79 -4.99
CA SER A 132 -14.47 15.79 -5.55
C SER A 132 -15.05 17.21 -5.59
N SER A 133 -15.87 17.51 -6.59
CA SER A 133 -16.64 18.77 -6.65
C SER A 133 -17.65 18.90 -5.51
N ASN A 134 -18.06 17.79 -4.90
CA ASN A 134 -18.91 17.75 -3.71
C ASN A 134 -18.32 16.76 -2.68
N PRO A 135 -17.37 17.19 -1.83
CA PRO A 135 -16.72 16.32 -0.85
C PRO A 135 -17.68 15.68 0.15
N PRO A 136 -18.67 16.39 0.76
CA PRO A 136 -19.62 15.76 1.68
C PRO A 136 -20.33 14.55 1.09
N GLN A 137 -20.78 14.63 -0.17
CA GLN A 137 -21.39 13.50 -0.86
C GLN A 137 -20.38 12.41 -1.22
N ALA A 138 -19.16 12.78 -1.59
CA ALA A 138 -18.11 11.80 -1.86
C ALA A 138 -17.73 10.97 -0.64
N TYR A 139 -17.64 11.58 0.55
CA TYR A 139 -17.31 10.85 1.78
C TYR A 139 -18.43 9.90 2.25
N LEU A 140 -19.67 10.12 1.83
CA LEU A 140 -20.75 9.16 2.04
C LEU A 140 -20.58 7.90 1.16
N CYS A 141 -19.80 7.96 0.08
CA CYS A 141 -19.56 6.81 -0.79
C CYS A 141 -18.66 5.79 -0.10
N HIS A 142 -19.02 4.51 -0.23
CA HIS A 142 -18.10 3.44 0.14
C HIS A 142 -16.83 3.49 -0.72
N PRO A 143 -15.68 3.07 -0.17
CA PRO A 143 -14.46 2.95 -0.93
C PRO A 143 -14.66 2.11 -2.20
N GLN A 144 -14.29 2.68 -3.34
CA GLN A 144 -14.49 2.11 -4.67
C GLN A 144 -13.48 0.98 -5.01
N ILE A 145 -13.13 0.18 -4.01
CA ILE A 145 -12.01 -0.76 -4.00
C ILE A 145 -12.22 -1.93 -4.97
N ALA A 146 -13.41 -2.54 -4.95
CA ALA A 146 -13.72 -3.72 -5.77
C ALA A 146 -14.51 -3.38 -7.04
N ASN A 147 -15.23 -2.25 -7.04
CA ASN A 147 -16.01 -1.79 -8.17
C ASN A 147 -15.97 -0.26 -8.23
N PRO A 148 -15.17 0.31 -9.14
CA PRO A 148 -15.08 1.76 -9.37
C PRO A 148 -16.41 2.43 -9.71
N ASN A 149 -17.35 1.65 -10.26
CA ASN A 149 -18.64 2.17 -10.72
C ASN A 149 -19.72 2.07 -9.63
N ARG A 150 -19.38 1.56 -8.43
CA ARG A 150 -20.27 1.64 -7.26
C ARG A 150 -20.10 2.99 -6.59
N GLY A 151 -20.77 3.99 -7.16
CA GLY A 151 -21.06 5.25 -6.47
C GLY A 151 -22.17 5.09 -5.41
N LEU A 152 -22.55 6.20 -4.79
CA LEU A 152 -23.81 6.31 -4.07
C LEU A 152 -24.97 6.36 -5.05
N TYR A 153 -26.05 5.68 -4.68
CA TYR A 153 -27.35 5.83 -5.32
C TYR A 153 -28.31 6.42 -4.29
N TYR A 154 -28.79 7.64 -4.53
CA TYR A 154 -29.78 8.29 -3.69
C TYR A 154 -30.82 9.01 -4.55
N LYS A 155 -32.11 8.72 -4.33
CA LYS A 155 -33.24 9.29 -5.09
C LYS A 155 -33.02 9.30 -6.61
N GLU A 156 -32.73 8.13 -7.20
CA GLU A 156 -32.51 7.94 -8.65
C GLU A 156 -31.29 8.68 -9.24
N HIS A 157 -30.52 9.39 -8.42
CA HIS A 157 -29.28 10.03 -8.84
C HIS A 157 -28.09 9.17 -8.41
N SER A 158 -27.29 8.76 -9.39
CA SER A 158 -26.01 8.11 -9.14
C SER A 158 -24.93 9.18 -8.96
N PHE A 159 -24.32 9.23 -7.78
CA PHE A 159 -23.13 10.04 -7.54
C PHE A 159 -21.94 9.10 -7.42
N SER A 160 -21.02 9.19 -8.39
CA SER A 160 -19.71 8.54 -8.30
C SER A 160 -18.65 9.64 -8.38
N PRO A 161 -17.81 9.83 -7.36
CA PRO A 161 -16.64 10.69 -7.51
C PRO A 161 -15.76 10.15 -8.64
N ARG A 162 -15.03 11.04 -9.31
CA ARG A 162 -13.98 10.63 -10.24
C ARG A 162 -12.91 9.89 -9.44
N HIS A 163 -12.60 8.67 -9.84
CA HIS A 163 -11.54 7.87 -9.21
C HIS A 163 -10.16 8.37 -9.68
N VAL A 164 -9.42 9.00 -8.77
CA VAL A 164 -8.03 9.43 -8.95
C VAL A 164 -7.12 8.29 -8.53
N THR A 165 -6.23 7.87 -9.43
CA THR A 165 -5.30 6.76 -9.21
C THR A 165 -3.91 7.24 -8.79
N LEU A 166 -3.12 6.37 -8.15
CA LEU A 166 -1.71 6.67 -7.87
C LEU A 166 -0.86 6.89 -9.13
N ASP A 167 -1.35 6.43 -10.29
CA ASP A 167 -0.68 6.63 -11.58
C ASP A 167 -0.76 8.09 -12.06
N GLU A 168 -1.72 8.87 -11.54
CA GLU A 168 -1.90 10.31 -11.85
C GLU A 168 -1.00 11.22 -10.99
N LEU A 169 -0.33 10.67 -9.97
CA LEU A 169 0.53 11.43 -9.06
C LEU A 169 2.00 11.39 -9.49
N THR A 170 2.72 12.47 -9.22
CA THR A 170 4.18 12.47 -9.31
C THR A 170 4.80 11.50 -8.29
N SER A 171 6.03 11.06 -8.53
CA SER A 171 6.72 10.15 -7.60
C SER A 171 6.87 10.73 -6.20
N SER A 172 7.08 12.05 -6.07
CA SER A 172 7.19 12.72 -4.78
C SER A 172 5.86 12.78 -4.03
N GLU A 173 4.76 13.13 -4.71
CA GLU A 173 3.42 13.15 -4.12
C GLU A 173 3.00 11.75 -3.66
N ARG A 174 3.25 10.74 -4.51
CA ARG A 174 2.97 9.34 -4.21
C ARG A 174 3.75 8.88 -2.98
N HIS A 175 5.05 9.19 -2.90
CA HIS A 175 5.86 8.86 -1.72
C HIS A 175 5.28 9.49 -0.45
N PHE A 176 5.03 10.80 -0.47
CA PHE A 176 4.55 11.52 0.71
C PHE A 176 3.21 10.98 1.22
N ILE A 177 2.24 10.76 0.32
CA ILE A 177 0.91 10.31 0.73
C ILE A 177 0.90 8.86 1.20
N LEU A 178 1.68 7.97 0.57
CA LEU A 178 1.84 6.58 1.03
C LEU A 178 2.48 6.55 2.41
N TRP A 179 3.51 7.37 2.62
CA TRP A 179 4.20 7.46 3.90
C TRP A 179 3.30 7.98 5.00
N ALA A 180 2.50 9.03 4.74
CA ALA A 180 1.53 9.56 5.69
C ALA A 180 0.50 8.49 6.13
N PHE A 181 -0.06 7.73 5.19
CA PHE A 181 -1.01 6.65 5.52
C PHE A 181 -0.33 5.49 6.27
N LEU A 182 0.92 5.19 5.94
CA LEU A 182 1.69 4.16 6.65
C LEU A 182 1.98 4.58 8.10
N LYS A 183 2.37 5.84 8.34
CA LYS A 183 2.55 6.41 9.68
C LYS A 183 1.25 6.40 10.48
N TYR A 184 0.13 6.74 9.84
CA TYR A 184 -1.19 6.64 10.46
C TYR A 184 -1.52 5.21 10.89
N GLU A 185 -1.31 4.23 10.02
CA GLU A 185 -1.49 2.80 10.34
C GLU A 185 -0.61 2.35 11.51
N MET A 186 0.64 2.84 11.58
CA MET A 186 1.52 2.61 12.73
C MET A 186 0.94 3.18 14.02
N CYS A 187 0.52 4.45 14.01
CA CYS A 187 -0.14 5.10 15.15
C CYS A 187 -1.32 4.28 15.65
N CYS A 188 -2.19 3.84 14.73
CA CYS A 188 -3.36 3.03 15.08
C CYS A 188 -2.98 1.70 15.72
N LYS A 189 -1.93 1.02 15.25
CA LYS A 189 -1.49 -0.25 15.85
C LYS A 189 -0.82 -0.07 17.22
N VAL A 190 -0.15 1.06 17.44
CA VAL A 190 0.42 1.40 18.74
C VAL A 190 -0.70 1.71 19.74
N GLN A 191 -1.63 2.58 19.36
CA GLN A 191 -2.71 3.09 20.22
C GLN A 191 -3.87 2.09 20.42
N GLY A 192 -4.19 1.29 19.40
CA GLY A 192 -5.31 0.33 19.41
C GLY A 192 -5.03 -0.97 20.14
N SER A 193 -3.77 -1.24 20.51
CA SER A 193 -3.47 -2.34 21.43
C SER A 193 -3.82 -1.92 22.85
N LYS A 194 -4.28 -2.84 23.69
CA LYS A 194 -4.37 -2.69 25.16
C LYS A 194 -2.97 -2.51 25.80
N ALA A 195 -2.13 -1.65 25.22
CA ALA A 195 -0.79 -1.28 25.65
C ALA A 195 -0.77 0.08 26.37
N ALA A 196 -1.93 0.65 26.72
CA ALA A 196 -2.01 1.76 27.68
C ALA A 196 -1.23 1.48 28.99
N PRO A 197 -1.17 0.24 29.54
CA PRO A 197 -0.35 -0.04 30.72
C PRO A 197 1.15 -0.23 30.40
N LEU A 198 1.55 -0.32 29.13
CA LEU A 198 2.96 -0.47 28.71
C LEU A 198 3.55 0.86 28.20
N MET A 199 2.76 1.94 28.19
CA MET A 199 3.24 3.29 27.83
C MET A 199 4.14 3.91 28.91
N GLU A 200 4.30 3.26 30.07
CA GLU A 200 5.32 3.64 31.07
C GLU A 200 6.74 3.23 30.66
N ASP A 201 6.89 2.28 29.73
CA ASP A 201 8.20 1.92 29.20
C ASP A 201 8.60 2.79 28.02
N ASN A 202 9.79 3.39 28.11
CA ASN A 202 10.44 4.32 27.18
C ASN A 202 10.44 3.85 25.69
N GLU A 203 10.21 2.56 25.46
CA GLU A 203 10.23 1.84 24.18
C GLU A 203 9.02 2.14 23.28
N TYR A 204 7.80 2.25 23.85
CA TYR A 204 6.62 2.66 23.09
C TYR A 204 6.64 4.15 22.72
N SER A 205 7.36 4.97 23.50
CA SER A 205 7.61 6.36 23.15
C SER A 205 8.42 6.49 21.87
N ALA A 206 9.32 5.54 21.56
CA ALA A 206 10.13 5.59 20.35
C ALA A 206 9.30 5.31 19.09
N ILE A 207 8.40 4.31 19.14
CA ILE A 207 7.48 4.03 18.02
C ILE A 207 6.47 5.18 17.87
N ALA A 208 5.94 5.71 18.97
CA ALA A 208 5.06 6.87 18.94
C ALA A 208 5.76 8.12 18.37
N LYS A 209 7.00 8.41 18.80
CA LYS A 209 7.82 9.50 18.25
C LYS A 209 8.04 9.34 16.75
N LYS A 210 8.34 8.14 16.28
CA LYS A 210 8.51 7.85 14.84
C LYS A 210 7.20 7.83 14.06
N ALA A 211 6.06 7.64 14.71
CA ALA A 211 4.76 7.71 14.04
C ALA A 211 4.25 9.15 13.92
N ILE A 212 4.76 10.05 14.79
CA ILE A 212 4.41 11.48 14.87
C ILE A 212 5.42 12.36 14.10
N HIS A 213 6.68 11.95 13.97
CA HIS A 213 7.77 12.65 13.26
C HIS A 213 8.30 11.84 12.06
#